data_AF-A0A0B0N2M9-F1
#
_entry.id   AF-A0A0B0N2M9-F1
#
_cell.length_a   1.000
_cell.length_b   1.000
_cell.length_c   1.000
_cell.angle_alpha   90.00
_cell.angle_beta   90.00
_cell.angle_gamma   90.00
#
_symmetry.space_group_name_H-M   'P 1'
#
loop_
_entity.id
_entity.type
_entity.pdbx_description
1 polymer ?
#
loop_
_entity_poly.entity_id
_entity_poly.type
_entity_poly.pdbx_seq_one_letter_code
_entity_poly.pdbx_strand_id
1 'polypeptide(L)'
;MADFAKERNWDQFHSPRNLLLAMVGEVGELSEIFQWKGEVPKGLPDWKEDEKVHLGEELSDVLLYLVRLSDICGIDLGKAALRKVELNAIKYPASKNYGTNDDGTAEMCG
;
A
#
# COMPACT_ATOMS: atom_id res chain seq x y z
N MET A 1 9.10 17.00 -2.38
CA MET A 1 7.66 17.17 -2.14
C MET A 1 7.31 18.52 -1.53
N ALA A 2 7.95 18.91 -0.42
CA ALA A 2 7.78 20.24 0.16
C ALA A 2 8.07 21.35 -0.85
N ASP A 3 9.16 21.25 -1.62
CA ASP A 3 9.50 22.25 -2.65
C ASP A 3 8.47 22.28 -3.79
N PHE A 4 8.00 21.13 -4.28
CA PHE A 4 6.96 21.02 -5.32
C PHE A 4 5.62 21.65 -4.92
N ALA A 5 5.19 21.46 -3.66
CA ALA A 5 3.97 22.02 -3.11
C ALA A 5 4.09 23.54 -2.86
N LYS A 6 5.27 23.98 -2.40
CA LYS A 6 5.58 25.39 -2.12
C LYS A 6 5.65 26.22 -3.41
N GLU A 7 6.24 25.69 -4.48
CA GLU A 7 6.26 26.33 -5.80
C GLU A 7 4.85 26.56 -6.38
N ARG A 8 3.88 25.72 -6.01
CA ARG A 8 2.48 25.80 -6.48
C ARG A 8 1.55 26.53 -5.49
N ASN A 9 2.10 27.04 -4.39
CA ASN A 9 1.33 27.72 -3.35
C ASN A 9 0.18 26.86 -2.78
N TRP A 10 0.38 25.54 -2.73
CA TRP A 10 -0.64 24.56 -2.34
C TRP A 10 -0.79 24.41 -0.82
N ASP A 11 0.13 24.98 -0.04
CA ASP A 11 0.11 24.86 1.43
C ASP A 11 -1.18 25.38 2.07
N GLN A 12 -1.88 26.33 1.43
CA GLN A 12 -3.17 26.84 1.90
C GLN A 12 -4.31 25.81 1.86
N PHE A 13 -4.22 24.77 1.03
CA PHE A 13 -5.25 23.73 0.88
C PHE A 13 -4.90 22.43 1.60
N HIS A 14 -3.65 22.29 2.08
CA HIS A 14 -3.11 21.08 2.69
C HIS A 14 -3.31 21.01 4.20
N SER A 15 -4.54 21.18 4.69
CA SER A 15 -4.84 20.75 6.06
C SER A 15 -4.73 19.22 6.17
N PRO A 16 -4.38 18.65 7.35
CA PRO A 16 -4.30 17.19 7.51
C PRO A 16 -5.57 16.46 7.08
N ARG A 17 -6.75 17.04 7.36
CA ARG A 17 -8.04 16.48 6.94
C ARG A 17 -8.18 16.44 5.42
N ASN A 18 -7.80 17.51 4.73
CA ASN A 18 -7.95 17.57 3.28
C ASN A 18 -7.01 16.59 2.58
N LEU A 19 -5.77 16.46 3.06
CA LEU A 19 -4.82 15.47 2.54
C LEU A 19 -5.31 14.04 2.77
N LEU A 20 -5.88 13.74 3.95
CA LEU A 20 -6.49 12.44 4.21
C LEU A 20 -7.65 12.15 3.25
N LEU A 21 -8.54 13.12 3.02
CA LEU A 21 -9.67 12.94 2.11
C LEU A 21 -9.23 12.80 0.65
N ALA A 22 -8.21 13.55 0.23
CA ALA A 22 -7.61 13.38 -1.10
C ALA A 22 -7.01 11.98 -1.27
N MET A 23 -6.22 11.51 -0.29
CA MET A 23 -5.67 10.15 -0.30
C MET A 23 -6.76 9.08 -0.40
N VAL A 24 -7.90 9.26 0.28
CA VAL A 24 -9.04 8.34 0.16
C VAL A 24 -9.62 8.34 -1.26
N GLY A 25 -9.63 9.49 -1.94
CA GLY A 25 -9.97 9.60 -3.37
C GLY A 25 -9.06 8.74 -4.24
N GLU A 26 -7.74 8.89 -4.09
CA GLU A 26 -6.75 8.10 -4.86
C GLU A 26 -6.83 6.60 -4.55
N VAL A 27 -7.15 6.22 -3.31
CA VAL A 27 -7.45 4.81 -2.99
C VAL A 27 -8.71 4.32 -3.73
N GLY A 28 -9.67 5.20 -3.96
CA GLY A 28 -10.84 4.95 -4.79
C GLY A 28 -10.46 4.70 -6.25
N GLU A 29 -9.67 5.58 -6.86
CA GLU A 29 -9.17 5.44 -8.24
C GLU A 29 -8.33 4.16 -8.40
N LEU A 30 -7.43 3.89 -7.46
CA LEU A 30 -6.71 2.61 -7.38
C LEU A 30 -7.66 1.41 -7.31
N SER A 31 -8.76 1.52 -6.56
CA SER A 31 -9.74 0.44 -6.45
C SER A 31 -10.52 0.23 -7.75
N GLU A 32 -10.78 1.29 -8.51
CA GLU A 32 -11.48 1.21 -9.80
C GLU A 32 -10.73 0.37 -10.83
N ILE A 33 -9.40 0.35 -10.77
CA ILE A 33 -8.56 -0.51 -11.62
C ILE A 33 -8.89 -2.00 -11.41
N PHE A 34 -9.21 -2.40 -10.18
CA PHE A 34 -9.47 -3.79 -9.81
C PHE A 34 -10.96 -4.15 -9.75
N GLN A 35 -11.87 -3.18 -9.69
CA GLN A 35 -13.27 -3.39 -9.32
C GLN A 35 -14.02 -4.47 -10.14
N TRP A 36 -13.65 -4.65 -11.41
CA TRP A 36 -14.25 -5.63 -12.33
C TRP A 36 -13.30 -6.76 -12.72
N LYS A 37 -12.09 -6.79 -12.16
CA LYS A 37 -11.14 -7.89 -12.35
C LYS A 37 -11.58 -9.03 -11.40
N GLY A 38 -11.58 -10.27 -11.90
CA GLY A 38 -11.76 -11.45 -11.04
C GLY A 38 -10.51 -11.67 -10.17
N GLU A 39 -10.10 -12.92 -9.97
CA GLU A 39 -8.80 -13.17 -9.33
C GLU A 39 -7.67 -12.59 -10.19
N VAL A 40 -6.83 -11.74 -9.58
CA VAL A 40 -5.68 -11.14 -10.24
C VAL A 40 -4.40 -11.88 -9.83
N PRO A 41 -3.72 -12.57 -10.76
CA PRO A 41 -2.50 -13.29 -10.45
C PRO A 41 -1.34 -12.36 -10.09
N LYS A 42 -0.46 -12.82 -9.20
CA LYS A 42 0.77 -12.10 -8.84
C LYS A 42 1.63 -11.83 -10.08
N GLY A 43 2.21 -10.64 -10.14
CA GLY A 43 3.06 -10.23 -11.25
C GLY A 43 2.30 -9.75 -12.49
N LEU A 44 0.97 -9.79 -12.47
CA LEU A 44 0.11 -9.21 -13.51
C LEU A 44 0.46 -9.68 -14.95
N PRO A 45 0.65 -11.00 -15.20
CA PRO A 45 1.10 -11.53 -16.48
C PRO A 45 0.17 -11.16 -17.65
N ASP A 46 -1.14 -11.08 -17.40
CA ASP A 46 -2.16 -10.81 -18.43
C ASP A 46 -2.49 -9.31 -18.58
N TRP A 47 -1.78 -8.44 -17.86
CA TRP A 47 -1.98 -7.00 -17.93
C TRP A 47 -1.09 -6.39 -19.00
N LYS A 48 -1.66 -5.48 -19.77
CA LYS A 48 -0.91 -4.67 -20.72
C LYS A 48 -0.03 -3.65 -19.99
N GLU A 49 0.99 -3.15 -20.69
CA GLU A 49 1.93 -2.21 -20.09
C GLU A 49 1.27 -0.87 -19.71
N ASP A 50 0.29 -0.39 -20.47
CA ASP A 50 -0.50 0.79 -20.13
C ASP A 50 -1.33 0.60 -18.85
N GLU A 51 -1.91 -0.60 -18.64
CA GLU A 51 -2.60 -0.92 -17.39
C GLU A 51 -1.65 -0.92 -16.18
N LYS A 52 -0.41 -1.41 -16.36
CA LYS A 52 0.61 -1.41 -15.29
C LYS A 52 1.15 0.00 -15.01
N VAL A 53 1.28 0.84 -16.03
CA VAL A 53 1.65 2.25 -15.87
C VAL A 53 0.58 2.96 -15.06
N HIS A 54 -0.69 2.82 -15.45
CA HIS A 54 -1.81 3.44 -14.74
C HIS A 54 -1.91 2.95 -13.29
N LEU A 55 -1.75 1.64 -13.04
CA LEU A 55 -1.64 1.10 -11.68
C LEU A 55 -0.49 1.75 -10.88
N GLY A 56 0.65 1.97 -11.53
CA GLY A 56 1.80 2.64 -10.92
C GLY A 56 1.53 4.10 -10.56
N GLU A 57 0.76 4.82 -11.38
CA GLU A 57 0.32 6.19 -11.14
C GLU A 57 -0.56 6.26 -9.89
N GLU A 58 -1.64 5.46 -9.82
CA GLU A 58 -2.55 5.47 -8.67
C GLU A 58 -1.89 5.02 -7.35
N LEU A 59 -1.00 4.01 -7.42
CA LEU A 59 -0.18 3.63 -6.26
C LEU A 59 0.73 4.78 -5.80
N SER A 60 1.27 5.54 -6.74
CA SER A 60 2.14 6.68 -6.45
C SER A 60 1.34 7.81 -5.82
N ASP A 61 0.14 8.12 -6.30
CA ASP A 61 -0.68 9.19 -5.74
C ASP A 61 -1.07 8.90 -4.28
N VAL A 62 -1.48 7.68 -3.96
CA VAL A 62 -1.70 7.25 -2.56
C VAL A 62 -0.44 7.44 -1.71
N LEU A 63 0.72 7.02 -2.20
CA LEU A 63 2.00 7.17 -1.49
C LEU A 63 2.35 8.65 -1.26
N LEU A 64 2.19 9.49 -2.28
CA LEU A 64 2.55 10.90 -2.25
C LEU A 64 1.69 11.68 -1.26
N TYR A 65 0.39 11.42 -1.19
CA TYR A 65 -0.46 12.00 -0.15
C TYR A 65 -0.13 11.48 1.24
N LEU A 66 0.18 10.19 1.41
CA LEU A 66 0.59 9.65 2.71
C LEU A 66 1.88 10.31 3.21
N VAL A 67 2.89 10.45 2.34
CA VAL A 67 4.15 11.13 2.66
C VAL A 67 3.87 12.59 3.03
N ARG A 68 3.06 13.31 2.26
CA ARG A 68 2.74 14.71 2.55
C ARG A 68 1.94 14.87 3.86
N LEU A 69 0.98 13.97 4.12
CA LEU A 69 0.22 13.97 5.36
C LEU A 69 1.15 13.74 6.56
N SER A 70 2.12 12.83 6.44
CA SER A 70 3.10 12.56 7.50
C SER A 70 3.96 13.79 7.81
N ASP A 71 4.43 14.49 6.77
CA ASP A 71 5.23 15.72 6.87
C ASP A 71 4.44 16.83 7.60
N ILE A 72 3.20 17.10 7.19
CA ILE A 72 2.36 18.12 7.84
C ILE A 72 1.99 17.73 9.28
N CYS A 73 1.85 16.44 9.58
CA CYS A 73 1.60 15.96 10.94
C CYS A 73 2.87 15.92 11.82
N GLY A 74 4.06 16.21 11.27
CA GLY A 74 5.33 16.10 11.99
C GLY A 74 5.71 14.65 12.35
N ILE A 75 5.28 13.68 11.54
CA ILE A 75 5.53 12.25 11.75
C ILE A 75 6.66 11.80 10.83
N ASP A 76 7.73 11.27 11.41
CA ASP A 76 8.74 10.50 10.68
C ASP A 76 8.14 9.15 10.27
N LEU A 77 7.60 9.11 9.04
CA LEU A 77 6.92 7.94 8.50
C LEU A 77 7.86 6.73 8.38
N GLY A 78 9.13 6.93 8.04
CA GLY A 78 10.12 5.86 7.92
C GLY A 78 10.37 5.19 9.27
N LYS A 79 10.61 5.98 10.32
CA LYS A 79 10.77 5.47 11.68
C LYS A 79 9.49 4.80 12.20
N ALA A 80 8.33 5.38 11.91
CA ALA A 80 7.03 4.80 12.29
C ALA A 80 6.80 3.43 11.62
N ALA A 81 7.15 3.30 10.34
CA ALA A 81 7.04 2.06 9.58
C ALA A 81 7.98 0.96 10.12
N LEU A 82 9.24 1.28 10.39
CA LEU A 82 10.20 0.34 10.97
C LEU A 82 9.73 -0.19 12.35
N ARG A 83 9.32 0.71 13.24
CA ARG A 83 8.71 0.33 14.53
C ARG A 83 7.50 -0.57 14.34
N LYS A 84 6.67 -0.31 13.32
CA LYS A 84 5.49 -1.14 13.04
C LYS A 84 5.87 -2.54 12.56
N VAL A 85 6.93 -2.71 11.78
CA VAL A 85 7.47 -4.02 11.37
C VAL A 85 7.94 -4.81 12.59
N GLU A 86 8.68 -4.20 13.51
CA GLU A 86 9.12 -4.85 14.76
C GLU A 86 7.92 -5.33 15.61
N LEU A 87 6.92 -4.47 15.78
CA LEU A 87 5.68 -4.82 16.49
C LEU A 87 4.91 -5.95 15.80
N ASN A 88 4.90 -5.97 14.47
CA ASN A 88 4.26 -7.04 13.70
C ASN A 88 5.01 -8.37 13.83
N ALA A 89 6.35 -8.36 13.91
CA ALA A 89 7.14 -9.58 14.13
C ALA A 89 6.88 -10.21 15.50
N ILE A 90 6.65 -9.38 16.53
CA ILE A 90 6.22 -9.86 17.86
C ILE A 90 4.80 -10.44 17.79
N LYS A 91 3.88 -9.76 17.08
CA LYS A 91 2.49 -10.18 16.96
C LYS A 91 2.32 -11.45 16.12
N TYR A 92 3.16 -11.63 15.10
CA TYR A 92 3.14 -12.74 14.15
C TYR A 92 4.54 -13.39 14.03
N PRO A 93 4.97 -14.22 15.01
CA PRO A 93 6.28 -14.86 14.99
C PRO A 93 6.41 -15.85 13.83
N ALA A 94 7.56 -15.86 13.15
CA ALA A 94 7.84 -16.75 12.02
C ALA A 94 7.71 -18.25 12.38
N SER A 95 8.02 -18.62 13.62
CA SER A 95 7.96 -20.01 14.09
C SER A 95 6.55 -20.56 14.31
N LYS A 96 5.50 -19.72 14.28
CA LYS A 96 4.10 -20.20 14.41
C LYS A 96 3.49 -20.69 13.08
N ASN A 97 4.20 -20.59 11.96
CA ASN A 97 3.70 -20.98 10.63
C ASN A 97 4.38 -22.21 10.01
N TYR A 98 5.29 -22.88 10.73
CA TYR A 98 5.71 -24.24 10.37
C TYR A 98 4.87 -25.23 11.17
N GLY A 99 3.63 -25.44 10.70
CA GLY A 99 2.95 -26.69 10.96
C GLY A 99 3.83 -27.82 10.44
N THR A 100 4.20 -28.71 11.35
CA THR A 100 4.86 -29.98 11.12
C THR A 100 4.20 -30.74 9.96
N ASN A 101 4.82 -30.73 8.79
CA ASN A 101 4.68 -31.83 7.83
C ASN A 101 5.73 -32.87 8.20
N ASP A 102 5.49 -33.56 9.31
CA ASP A 102 6.13 -34.84 9.57
C ASP A 102 5.01 -35.73 10.10
N ASP A 103 4.46 -36.53 9.19
CA ASP A 103 3.90 -37.85 9.44
C ASP A 103 3.47 -38.40 8.08
N GLY A 104 4.36 -39.19 7.50
CA GLY A 104 4.07 -39.94 6.30
C GLY A 104 3.00 -40.99 6.56
N THR A 105 1.85 -40.83 5.92
CA THR A 105 1.04 -41.94 5.38
C THR A 105 0.25 -41.45 4.19
N ALA A 106 0.33 -42.22 3.12
CA ALA A 106 -0.41 -42.07 1.88
C ALA A 106 -1.93 -42.01 2.10
N GLU A 107 -2.63 -41.21 1.29
CA GLU A 107 -3.76 -41.72 0.49
C GLU A 107 -4.13 -40.73 -0.62
N MET A 108 -4.17 -41.28 -1.84
CA MET A 108 -4.85 -40.71 -3.00
C MET A 108 -6.37 -40.80 -2.83
N CYS A 109 -7.07 -40.00 -3.65
CA CYS A 109 -8.46 -40.14 -4.12
C CYS A 109 -9.50 -39.24 -3.43
N GLY A 110 -10.26 -38.53 -4.28
CA GLY A 110 -11.45 -37.75 -3.95
C GLY A 110 -11.63 -36.57 -4.89
#